data_AF-A0A7Y7MBJ9-F1
#
_entry.id   AF-A0A7Y7MBJ9-F1
#
_cell.length_a   1.000
_cell.length_b   1.000
_cell.length_c   1.000
_cell.angle_alpha   90.00
_cell.angle_beta   90.00
_cell.angle_gamma   90.00
#
_symmetry.space_group_name_H-M   'P 1'
#
loop_
_entity.id
_entity.type
_entity.pdbx_description
1 polymer ?
#
loop_
_entity_poly.entity_id
_entity_poly.type
_entity_poly.pdbx_seq_one_letter_code
_entity_poly.pdbx_strand_id
1 'polypeptide(L)'
;MGKFIAIEGMDGVGKTTIVRELANRFSGHAMSTPGEGLAKSRQAVLEALADDELAKALFYMASVSSQGRKAAYLVEQGKWVFMDRYCASTQAYAKARGVKSDLSILFKDMVKPDMTVLLLLGEAERQKRLGHRGCTPEDQETLDPDFRHCVSNELKSRADIAINIDGMTIDDVCTKLVGLISDSHINEIKCSLFDL
;
A
#
# COMPACT_ATOMS: atom_id res chain seq x y z
N MET A 1 7.38 13.63 -17.27
CA MET A 1 6.44 12.52 -17.48
C MET A 1 5.89 12.13 -16.12
N GLY A 2 4.58 11.96 -15.98
CA GLY A 2 3.97 11.49 -14.73
C GLY A 2 4.32 10.01 -14.49
N LYS A 3 4.26 9.58 -13.23
CA LYS A 3 4.37 8.16 -12.85
C LYS A 3 3.32 7.80 -11.81
N PHE A 4 2.93 6.54 -11.78
CA PHE A 4 2.08 5.93 -10.77
C PHE A 4 2.94 5.13 -9.79
N ILE A 5 3.03 5.61 -8.55
CA ILE A 5 3.79 4.99 -7.45
C ILE A 5 2.81 4.44 -6.41
N ALA A 6 2.92 3.16 -6.07
CA ALA A 6 2.18 2.55 -4.98
C ALA A 6 3.01 2.57 -3.69
N ILE A 7 2.44 3.07 -2.60
CA ILE A 7 3.04 3.07 -1.26
C ILE A 7 2.31 2.01 -0.41
N GLU A 8 3.07 1.02 0.02
CA GLU A 8 2.61 -0.16 0.75
C GLU A 8 3.23 -0.21 2.15
N GLY A 9 2.63 -1.02 3.04
CA GLY A 9 3.09 -1.18 4.41
C GLY A 9 1.98 -1.51 5.40
N MET A 10 2.37 -1.94 6.59
CA MET A 10 1.45 -2.26 7.68
C MET A 10 0.64 -1.04 8.13
N ASP A 11 -0.49 -1.27 8.81
CA ASP A 11 -1.21 -0.19 9.48
C ASP A 11 -0.37 0.43 10.59
N GLY A 12 -0.49 1.74 10.77
CA GLY A 12 0.32 2.51 11.72
C GLY A 12 1.68 2.98 11.18
N VAL A 13 2.10 2.56 9.98
CA VAL A 13 3.40 3.00 9.41
C VAL A 13 3.42 4.46 8.93
N GLY A 14 2.26 5.06 8.67
CA GLY A 14 2.13 6.47 8.26
C GLY A 14 1.95 6.71 6.75
N LYS A 15 1.57 5.67 5.97
CA LYS A 15 1.40 5.75 4.50
C LYS A 15 0.61 6.96 4.04
N THR A 16 -0.57 7.21 4.61
CA THR A 16 -1.44 8.31 4.19
C THR A 16 -0.75 9.66 4.27
N THR A 17 0.05 9.89 5.32
CA THR A 17 0.83 11.11 5.48
C THR A 17 1.93 11.21 4.43
N ILE A 18 2.68 10.12 4.22
CA ILE A 18 3.75 10.06 3.20
C ILE A 18 3.20 10.28 1.79
N VAL A 19 2.09 9.63 1.43
CA VAL A 19 1.45 9.76 0.11
C VAL A 19 1.01 11.19 -0.16
N ARG A 20 0.43 11.88 0.82
CA ARG A 20 0.05 13.30 0.70
C ARG A 20 1.27 14.19 0.52
N GLU A 21 2.31 13.97 1.31
CA GLU A 21 3.53 14.77 1.24
C GLU A 21 4.28 14.57 -0.08
N LEU A 22 4.38 13.33 -0.57
CA LEU A 22 4.93 13.05 -1.90
C LEU A 22 4.12 13.71 -3.01
N ALA A 23 2.79 13.61 -2.96
CA ALA A 23 1.94 14.28 -3.93
C ALA A 23 2.18 15.80 -3.95
N ASN A 24 2.35 16.44 -2.78
CA ASN A 24 2.70 17.85 -2.69
C ASN A 24 4.05 18.15 -3.36
N ARG A 25 5.10 17.38 -3.04
CA ARG A 25 6.47 17.58 -3.57
C ARG A 25 6.56 17.43 -5.09
N PHE A 26 5.80 16.50 -5.65
CA PHE A 26 5.77 16.25 -7.09
C PHE A 26 4.68 17.02 -7.84
N SER A 27 3.91 17.88 -7.15
CA SER A 27 2.71 18.53 -7.71
C SER A 27 1.75 17.52 -8.37
N GLY A 28 1.57 16.38 -7.71
CA GLY A 28 0.79 15.23 -8.16
C GLY A 28 -0.47 14.99 -7.34
N HIS A 29 -0.99 13.77 -7.44
CA HIS A 29 -2.24 13.35 -6.81
C HIS A 29 -1.97 12.28 -5.74
N ALA A 30 -2.47 12.54 -4.53
CA ALA A 30 -2.60 11.54 -3.49
C ALA A 30 -3.91 10.77 -3.68
N MET A 31 -3.82 9.46 -3.83
CA MET A 31 -4.96 8.55 -4.00
C MET A 31 -4.86 7.42 -2.98
N SER A 32 -5.94 6.66 -2.81
CA SER A 32 -5.96 5.47 -1.96
C SER A 32 -6.86 4.39 -2.53
N THR A 33 -6.67 3.16 -2.08
CA THR A 33 -7.67 2.10 -2.23
C THR A 33 -8.35 1.82 -0.88
N PRO A 34 -9.70 1.75 -0.81
CA PRO A 34 -10.65 1.70 -1.92
C PRO A 34 -10.99 3.06 -2.57
N GLY A 35 -10.41 4.14 -2.04
CA GLY A 35 -10.58 5.52 -2.52
C GLY A 35 -11.77 6.22 -1.89
N GLU A 36 -11.78 7.54 -2.01
CA GLU A 36 -12.67 8.42 -1.23
C GLU A 36 -14.16 8.10 -1.38
N GLY A 37 -14.60 7.80 -2.61
CA GLY A 37 -16.01 7.47 -2.89
C GLY A 37 -16.52 6.20 -2.20
N LEU A 38 -15.62 5.24 -1.91
CA LEU A 38 -15.95 4.02 -1.19
C LEU A 38 -15.58 4.08 0.30
N ALA A 39 -14.83 5.11 0.74
CA ALA A 39 -14.35 5.19 2.11
C ALA A 39 -15.50 5.26 3.13
N LYS A 40 -16.58 5.98 2.82
CA LYS A 40 -17.75 6.13 3.71
C LYS A 40 -18.60 4.86 3.81
N SER A 41 -18.67 4.06 2.74
CA SER A 41 -19.46 2.83 2.70
C SER A 41 -18.63 1.59 3.04
N ARG A 42 -17.29 1.69 3.08
CA ARG A 42 -16.37 0.57 3.32
C ARG A 42 -16.80 -0.27 4.50
N GLN A 43 -17.04 0.37 5.65
CA GLN A 43 -17.39 -0.35 6.87
C GLN A 43 -18.68 -1.17 6.71
N ALA A 44 -19.75 -0.54 6.23
CA ALA A 44 -21.03 -1.22 6.00
C ALA A 44 -20.92 -2.37 4.98
N VAL A 45 -20.09 -2.21 3.94
CA VAL A 45 -19.82 -3.30 2.98
C VAL A 45 -19.08 -4.45 3.64
N LEU A 46 -18.05 -4.19 4.44
CA LEU A 46 -17.29 -5.24 5.12
C LEU A 46 -18.12 -5.97 6.18
N GLU A 47 -19.03 -5.27 6.86
CA GLU A 47 -20.00 -5.86 7.79
C GLU A 47 -21.01 -6.74 7.06
N ALA A 48 -21.54 -6.29 5.92
CA ALA A 48 -22.45 -7.09 5.10
C ALA A 48 -21.78 -8.36 4.52
N LEU A 49 -20.45 -8.37 4.42
CA LEU A 49 -19.64 -9.48 3.92
C LEU A 49 -18.87 -10.20 5.04
N ALA A 50 -19.25 -10.01 6.32
CA ALA A 50 -18.45 -10.41 7.48
C ALA A 50 -18.02 -11.88 7.47
N ASP A 51 -18.87 -12.78 6.97
CA ASP A 51 -18.67 -14.24 6.98
C ASP A 51 -17.97 -14.79 5.72
N ASP A 52 -17.56 -13.93 4.77
CA ASP A 52 -16.94 -14.34 3.51
C ASP A 52 -15.69 -13.49 3.18
N GLU A 53 -14.52 -14.04 3.51
CA GLU A 53 -13.23 -13.42 3.24
C GLU A 53 -12.92 -13.28 1.74
N LEU A 54 -13.42 -14.19 0.90
CA LEU A 54 -13.28 -14.07 -0.55
C LEU A 54 -14.10 -12.87 -1.05
N ALA A 55 -15.32 -12.69 -0.57
CA ALA A 55 -16.14 -11.54 -0.93
C ALA A 55 -15.51 -10.21 -0.49
N LYS A 56 -14.96 -10.13 0.72
CA LYS A 56 -14.19 -8.94 1.17
C LYS A 56 -12.99 -8.68 0.27
N ALA A 57 -12.24 -9.72 -0.10
CA ALA A 57 -11.11 -9.60 -1.03
C ALA A 57 -11.55 -9.08 -2.41
N LEU A 58 -12.65 -9.59 -2.95
CA LEU A 58 -13.22 -9.13 -4.23
C LEU A 58 -13.68 -7.67 -4.18
N PHE A 59 -14.23 -7.19 -3.06
CA PHE A 59 -14.52 -5.77 -2.86
C PHE A 59 -13.27 -4.90 -2.98
N TYR A 60 -12.18 -5.27 -2.30
CA TYR A 60 -10.91 -4.54 -2.42
C TYR A 60 -10.33 -4.62 -3.84
N MET A 61 -10.42 -5.78 -4.50
CA MET A 61 -9.98 -5.93 -5.89
C MET A 61 -10.76 -5.04 -6.86
N ALA A 62 -12.07 -4.93 -6.71
CA ALA A 62 -12.89 -4.01 -7.50
C ALA A 62 -12.42 -2.56 -7.31
N SER A 63 -12.09 -2.18 -6.08
CA SER A 63 -11.56 -0.86 -5.77
C SER A 63 -10.17 -0.61 -6.39
N VAL A 64 -9.28 -1.60 -6.36
CA VAL A 64 -7.96 -1.58 -7.01
C VAL A 64 -8.12 -1.36 -8.52
N SER A 65 -9.01 -2.09 -9.17
CA SER A 65 -9.28 -1.93 -10.61
C SER A 65 -9.76 -0.51 -10.94
N SER A 66 -10.74 -0.01 -10.19
CA SER A 66 -11.29 1.33 -10.38
C SER A 66 -10.24 2.43 -10.15
N GLN A 67 -9.50 2.39 -9.04
CA GLN A 67 -8.50 3.41 -8.73
C GLN A 67 -7.27 3.33 -9.64
N GLY A 68 -6.88 2.13 -10.05
CA GLY A 68 -5.81 1.91 -11.02
C GLY A 68 -6.10 2.55 -12.37
N ARG A 69 -7.32 2.39 -12.90
CA ARG A 69 -7.73 3.06 -14.15
C ARG A 69 -7.71 4.59 -14.03
N LYS A 70 -8.15 5.14 -12.89
CA LYS A 70 -8.06 6.58 -12.62
C LYS A 70 -6.61 7.06 -12.55
N ALA A 71 -5.73 6.27 -11.91
CA ALA A 71 -4.30 6.57 -11.84
C ALA A 71 -3.65 6.57 -13.23
N ALA A 72 -3.93 5.56 -14.05
CA ALA A 72 -3.44 5.48 -15.44
C ALA A 72 -3.83 6.71 -16.25
N TYR A 73 -5.11 7.10 -16.20
CA TYR A 73 -5.60 8.29 -16.91
C TYR A 73 -4.86 9.56 -16.48
N LEU A 74 -4.60 9.76 -15.18
CA LEU A 74 -3.83 10.92 -14.70
C LEU A 74 -2.37 10.89 -15.19
N VAL A 75 -1.75 9.71 -15.20
CA VAL A 75 -0.38 9.53 -15.71
C VAL A 75 -0.27 9.84 -17.20
N GLU A 76 -1.26 9.44 -18.00
CA GLU A 76 -1.35 9.78 -19.43
C GLU A 76 -1.39 11.29 -19.66
N GLN A 77 -1.96 12.06 -18.71
CA GLN A 77 -1.95 13.53 -18.71
C GLN A 77 -0.65 14.14 -18.14
N GLY A 78 0.38 13.31 -17.93
CA GLY A 78 1.68 13.72 -17.38
C GLY A 78 1.67 14.02 -15.89
N LYS A 79 0.63 13.61 -15.15
CA LYS A 79 0.50 13.85 -13.69
C LYS A 79 1.11 12.71 -12.88
N TRP A 80 1.75 13.05 -11.77
CA TRP A 80 2.21 12.06 -10.78
C TRP A 80 1.05 11.56 -9.93
N VAL A 81 1.05 10.27 -9.60
CA VAL A 81 0.07 9.63 -8.72
C VAL A 81 0.79 8.83 -7.65
N PHE A 82 0.43 9.05 -6.40
CA PHE A 82 0.91 8.29 -5.24
C PHE A 82 -0.30 7.62 -4.60
N MET A 83 -0.26 6.29 -4.48
CA MET A 83 -1.41 5.49 -4.02
C MET A 83 -1.12 4.87 -2.65
N ASP A 84 -1.94 5.20 -1.66
CA ASP A 84 -1.96 4.52 -0.36
C ASP A 84 -2.68 3.17 -0.51
N ARG A 85 -1.89 2.08 -0.49
CA ARG A 85 -2.27 0.68 -0.75
C ARG A 85 -2.77 0.41 -2.17
N TYR A 86 -2.40 -0.73 -2.72
CA TYR A 86 -2.87 -1.18 -4.04
C TYR A 86 -2.95 -2.73 -4.11
N CYS A 87 -2.52 -3.33 -5.23
CA CYS A 87 -2.55 -4.77 -5.46
C CYS A 87 -1.81 -5.58 -4.38
N ALA A 88 -0.66 -5.10 -3.88
CA ALA A 88 0.16 -5.85 -2.93
C ALA A 88 -0.55 -5.98 -1.58
N SER A 89 -1.12 -4.89 -1.05
CA SER A 89 -1.98 -4.94 0.14
C SER A 89 -3.16 -5.90 -0.05
N THR A 90 -3.87 -5.83 -1.17
CA THR A 90 -5.06 -6.66 -1.39
C THR A 90 -4.73 -8.15 -1.38
N GLN A 91 -3.62 -8.55 -2.03
CA GLN A 91 -3.16 -9.93 -2.02
C GLN A 91 -2.66 -10.39 -0.64
N ALA A 92 -1.88 -9.54 0.03
CA ALA A 92 -1.29 -9.87 1.32
C ALA A 92 -2.36 -10.14 2.39
N TYR A 93 -3.34 -9.24 2.50
CA TYR A 93 -4.42 -9.39 3.49
C TYR A 93 -5.37 -10.53 3.13
N ALA A 94 -5.72 -10.71 1.85
CA ALA A 94 -6.55 -11.85 1.45
C ALA A 94 -5.90 -13.19 1.83
N LYS A 95 -4.58 -13.34 1.60
CA LYS A 95 -3.86 -14.55 1.99
C LYS A 95 -3.81 -14.73 3.51
N ALA A 96 -3.50 -13.66 4.26
CA ALA A 96 -3.45 -13.72 5.72
C ALA A 96 -4.81 -14.07 6.36
N ARG A 97 -5.91 -13.68 5.70
CA ARG A 97 -7.29 -14.06 6.08
C ARG A 97 -7.74 -15.42 5.55
N GLY A 98 -6.84 -16.20 4.96
CA GLY A 98 -7.12 -17.57 4.55
C GLY A 98 -7.89 -17.71 3.24
N VAL A 99 -7.94 -16.68 2.38
CA VAL A 99 -8.50 -16.82 1.03
C VAL A 99 -7.64 -17.81 0.22
N LYS A 100 -8.22 -18.96 -0.11
CA LYS A 100 -7.55 -20.06 -0.84
C LYS A 100 -7.64 -19.93 -2.36
N SER A 101 -8.57 -19.12 -2.86
CA SER A 101 -8.76 -18.91 -4.30
C SER A 101 -7.53 -18.27 -4.93
N ASP A 102 -7.13 -18.77 -6.10
CA ASP A 102 -6.09 -18.12 -6.89
C ASP A 102 -6.64 -16.87 -7.57
N LEU A 103 -6.35 -15.72 -6.97
CA LEU A 103 -6.74 -14.41 -7.49
C LEU A 103 -5.71 -13.82 -8.47
N SER A 104 -4.57 -14.50 -8.69
CA SER A 104 -3.43 -13.98 -9.46
C SER A 104 -3.81 -13.61 -10.89
N ILE A 105 -4.73 -14.36 -11.50
CA ILE A 105 -5.19 -14.11 -12.88
C ILE A 105 -5.85 -12.73 -13.01
N LEU A 106 -6.64 -12.32 -12.03
CA LEU A 106 -7.34 -11.04 -12.04
C LEU A 106 -6.38 -9.87 -11.79
N PHE A 107 -5.30 -10.09 -11.04
CA PHE A 107 -4.28 -9.05 -10.81
C PHE A 107 -3.45 -8.74 -12.05
N LYS A 108 -3.36 -9.66 -13.02
CA LYS A 108 -2.64 -9.43 -14.29
C LYS A 108 -3.29 -8.35 -15.15
N ASP A 109 -4.60 -8.17 -15.02
CA ASP A 109 -5.37 -7.16 -15.76
C ASP A 109 -5.41 -5.80 -15.05
N MET A 110 -4.79 -5.68 -13.86
CA MET A 110 -4.72 -4.43 -13.13
C MET A 110 -3.62 -3.53 -13.70
N VAL A 111 -3.87 -2.22 -13.69
CA VAL A 111 -2.85 -1.22 -14.04
C VAL A 111 -1.64 -1.43 -13.12
N LYS A 112 -0.45 -1.65 -13.70
CA LYS A 112 0.78 -1.84 -12.94
C LYS A 112 1.37 -0.48 -12.53
N PRO A 113 1.71 -0.26 -11.25
CA PRO A 113 2.49 0.91 -10.85
C PRO A 113 3.88 0.89 -11.49
N ASP A 114 4.43 2.07 -11.75
CA ASP A 114 5.84 2.23 -12.17
C ASP A 114 6.81 1.79 -11.07
N MET A 115 6.39 1.89 -9.81
CA MET A 115 7.13 1.40 -8.64
C MET A 115 6.19 1.13 -7.47
N THR A 116 6.44 0.04 -6.76
CA THR A 116 5.81 -0.31 -5.49
C THR A 116 6.84 -0.19 -4.36
N VAL A 117 6.60 0.73 -3.44
CA VAL A 117 7.47 1.04 -2.30
C VAL A 117 6.86 0.48 -1.03
N LEU A 118 7.59 -0.36 -0.32
CA LEU A 118 7.20 -0.85 1.00
C LEU A 118 7.86 -0.04 2.12
N LEU A 119 7.04 0.59 2.96
CA LEU A 119 7.50 1.20 4.21
C LEU A 119 7.51 0.16 5.34
N LEU A 120 8.64 0.02 5.99
CA LEU A 120 8.86 -0.87 7.14
C LEU A 120 9.10 -0.03 8.40
N LEU A 121 8.47 -0.43 9.51
CA LEU A 121 8.61 0.22 10.81
C LEU A 121 8.59 -0.85 11.89
N GLY A 122 9.44 -0.70 12.90
CA GLY A 122 9.53 -1.58 14.05
C GLY A 122 8.20 -1.68 14.79
N GLU A 123 7.87 -2.89 15.25
CA GLU A 123 6.57 -3.18 15.84
C GLU A 123 6.27 -2.32 17.09
N ALA A 124 7.27 -2.08 17.95
CA ALA A 124 7.09 -1.26 19.14
C ALA A 124 6.64 0.16 18.81
N GLU A 125 7.26 0.80 17.81
CA GLU A 125 6.88 2.14 17.36
C GLU A 125 5.54 2.12 16.62
N ARG A 126 5.27 1.07 15.83
CA ARG A 126 3.96 0.88 15.17
C ARG A 126 2.83 0.80 16.19
N GLN A 127 2.97 -0.01 17.24
CA GLN A 127 1.98 -0.13 18.31
C GLN A 127 1.77 1.18 19.06
N LYS A 128 2.84 1.92 19.35
CA LYS A 128 2.75 3.26 19.94
C LYS A 128 1.91 4.20 19.07
N ARG A 129 2.16 4.24 17.76
CA ARG A 129 1.38 5.07 16.81
C ARG A 129 -0.08 4.66 16.74
N LEU A 130 -0.36 3.35 16.71
CA LEU A 130 -1.73 2.83 16.74
C LEU A 130 -2.46 3.22 18.04
N GLY A 131 -1.79 3.09 19.19
CA GLY A 131 -2.34 3.48 20.49
C GLY A 131 -2.70 4.96 20.58
N HIS A 132 -1.91 5.85 19.97
CA HIS A 132 -2.19 7.29 19.98
C HIS A 132 -3.39 7.71 19.12
N ARG A 133 -3.64 7.06 17.96
CA ARG A 133 -4.74 7.42 17.04
C ARG A 133 -6.03 6.62 17.26
N GLY A 134 -5.96 5.59 18.10
CA GLY A 134 -7.01 4.57 18.24
C GLY A 134 -6.87 3.43 17.22
N CYS A 135 -7.19 2.22 17.65
CA CYS A 135 -7.18 1.02 16.80
C CYS A 135 -8.56 0.74 16.22
N THR A 136 -8.64 0.55 14.90
CA THR A 136 -9.79 -0.08 14.26
C THR A 136 -9.78 -1.60 14.47
N PRO A 137 -10.87 -2.33 14.20
CA PRO A 137 -10.86 -3.80 14.23
C PRO A 137 -9.78 -4.41 13.31
N GLU A 138 -9.54 -3.81 12.15
CA GLU A 138 -8.48 -4.25 11.24
C GLU A 138 -7.08 -3.94 11.79
N ASP A 139 -6.90 -2.81 12.50
CA ASP A 139 -5.64 -2.53 13.19
C ASP A 139 -5.36 -3.61 14.26
N GLN A 140 -6.40 -4.06 14.98
CA GLN A 140 -6.27 -5.11 16.01
C GLN A 140 -5.83 -6.45 15.43
N GLU A 141 -6.37 -6.84 14.27
CA GLU A 141 -5.96 -8.06 13.54
C GLU A 141 -4.45 -8.07 13.28
N THR A 142 -3.86 -6.90 12.96
CA THR A 142 -2.41 -6.78 12.70
C THR A 142 -1.53 -6.84 13.96
N LEU A 143 -2.12 -6.88 15.16
CA LEU A 143 -1.37 -7.07 16.40
C LEU A 143 -0.98 -8.54 16.60
N ASP A 144 -1.76 -9.46 16.04
CA ASP A 144 -1.42 -10.88 15.97
C ASP A 144 -0.09 -11.06 15.21
N PRO A 145 0.93 -11.67 15.83
CA PRO A 145 2.24 -11.86 15.20
C PRO A 145 2.20 -12.70 13.93
N ASP A 146 1.40 -13.76 13.88
CA ASP A 146 1.35 -14.68 12.75
C ASP A 146 0.66 -14.01 11.56
N PHE A 147 -0.46 -13.30 11.82
CA PHE A 147 -1.13 -12.50 10.81
C PHE A 147 -0.19 -11.43 10.25
N ARG A 148 0.47 -10.67 11.13
CA ARG A 148 1.42 -9.62 10.75
C ARG A 148 2.59 -10.16 9.94
N HIS A 149 3.17 -11.29 10.34
CA HIS A 149 4.27 -11.92 9.61
C HIS A 149 3.82 -12.38 8.22
N CYS A 150 2.62 -12.97 8.11
CA CYS A 150 2.06 -13.35 6.83
C CYS A 150 1.94 -12.14 5.90
N VAL A 151 1.27 -11.07 6.34
CA VAL A 151 1.10 -9.84 5.55
C VAL A 151 2.44 -9.23 5.17
N SER A 152 3.37 -9.10 6.12
CA SER A 152 4.69 -8.50 5.89
C SER A 152 5.49 -9.25 4.83
N ASN A 153 5.50 -10.59 4.88
CA ASN A 153 6.19 -11.42 3.89
C ASN A 153 5.57 -11.30 2.49
N GLU A 154 4.23 -11.26 2.41
CA GLU A 154 3.54 -11.06 1.13
C GLU A 154 3.78 -9.66 0.55
N LEU A 155 3.86 -8.63 1.38
CA LEU A 155 4.21 -7.28 0.93
C LEU A 155 5.66 -7.22 0.44
N LYS A 156 6.62 -7.78 1.19
CA LYS A 156 8.04 -7.79 0.82
C LYS A 156 8.28 -8.47 -0.53
N SER A 157 7.62 -9.59 -0.78
CA SER A 157 7.75 -10.34 -2.04
C SER A 157 7.14 -9.63 -3.27
N ARG A 158 6.38 -8.55 -3.07
CA ARG A 158 5.68 -7.79 -4.13
C ARG A 158 6.13 -6.35 -4.28
N ALA A 159 7.01 -5.88 -3.39
CA ALA A 159 7.56 -4.54 -3.47
C ALA A 159 8.80 -4.51 -4.37
N ASP A 160 8.96 -3.43 -5.12
CA ASP A 160 10.18 -3.20 -5.89
C ASP A 160 11.31 -2.71 -4.97
N ILE A 161 10.96 -1.89 -3.98
CA ILE A 161 11.89 -1.42 -2.94
C ILE A 161 11.23 -1.50 -1.56
N ALA A 162 12.04 -1.75 -0.53
CA ALA A 162 11.62 -1.67 0.86
C ALA A 162 12.53 -0.71 1.64
N ILE A 163 11.94 0.11 2.51
CA ILE A 163 12.68 1.11 3.30
C ILE A 163 12.27 0.98 4.76
N ASN A 164 13.26 0.75 5.63
CA ASN A 164 13.07 0.93 7.06
C ASN A 164 13.06 2.43 7.38
N ILE A 165 11.97 2.88 8.01
CA ILE A 165 11.73 4.27 8.41
C ILE A 165 11.83 4.50 9.92
N ASP A 166 12.40 3.55 10.67
CA ASP A 166 12.65 3.68 12.11
C ASP A 166 13.52 4.92 12.40
N GLY A 167 13.06 5.73 13.36
CA GLY A 167 13.75 6.96 13.78
C GLY A 167 13.73 8.11 12.76
N MET A 168 13.12 7.92 11.58
CA MET A 168 13.04 8.96 10.55
C MET A 168 11.84 9.89 10.76
N THR A 169 12.03 11.18 10.49
CA THR A 169 10.92 12.14 10.39
C THR A 169 10.16 11.95 9.07
N ILE A 170 8.96 12.52 8.95
CA ILE A 170 8.20 12.52 7.69
C ILE A 170 9.03 13.15 6.56
N ASP A 171 9.77 14.22 6.85
CA ASP A 171 10.60 14.91 5.88
C ASP A 171 11.76 14.02 5.41
N ASP A 172 12.46 13.34 6.33
CA ASP A 172 13.54 12.42 5.99
C ASP A 172 13.05 11.30 5.07
N VAL A 173 11.88 10.71 5.39
CA VAL A 173 11.28 9.64 4.59
C VAL A 173 10.95 10.16 3.19
N CYS A 174 10.31 11.31 3.09
CA CYS A 174 9.91 11.87 1.80
C CYS A 174 11.11 12.31 0.96
N THR A 175 12.15 12.89 1.57
CA THR A 175 13.40 13.27 0.90
C THR A 175 14.09 12.03 0.33
N LYS A 176 14.19 10.95 1.10
CA LYS A 176 14.74 9.67 0.63
C LYS A 176 13.94 9.08 -0.53
N LEU A 177 12.62 9.08 -0.42
CA LEU A 177 11.73 8.58 -1.47
C LEU A 177 11.79 9.41 -2.75
N VAL A 178 11.86 10.75 -2.65
CA VAL A 178 12.03 11.63 -3.81
C VAL A 178 13.30 11.28 -4.58
N GLY A 179 14.42 11.05 -3.88
CA GLY A 179 15.67 10.59 -4.50
C GLY A 179 15.48 9.28 -5.27
N LEU A 180 15.00 8.24 -4.59
CA LEU A 180 14.79 6.92 -5.19
C LEU A 180 13.83 6.92 -6.39
N ILE A 181 12.78 7.75 -6.35
CA ILE A 181 11.77 7.84 -7.40
C ILE A 181 12.30 8.63 -8.61
N SER A 182 13.17 9.62 -8.36
CA SER A 182 13.76 10.50 -9.38
C SER A 182 14.98 9.88 -10.07
N ASP A 183 15.78 9.09 -9.36
CA ASP A 183 17.04 8.50 -9.84
C ASP A 183 16.87 7.37 -10.88
N SER A 184 15.72 7.24 -11.51
CA SER A 184 15.29 6.00 -12.19
C SER A 184 16.14 5.57 -13.40
N HIS A 185 17.25 4.86 -13.13
CA HIS A 185 17.62 3.59 -13.75
C HIS A 185 16.94 2.46 -12.94
N ILE A 186 15.62 2.31 -13.09
CA ILE A 186 14.80 1.32 -12.34
C ILE A 186 15.15 -0.15 -12.71
N ASN A 187 16.03 -0.38 -13.68
CA ASN A 187 16.42 -1.73 -14.10
C ASN A 187 17.55 -2.40 -13.27
N GLU A 188 18.22 -1.70 -12.35
CA GLU A 188 19.39 -2.28 -11.63
C GLU A 188 19.19 -2.53 -10.12
N ILE A 189 18.10 -2.05 -9.50
CA ILE A 189 17.91 -2.12 -8.03
C ILE A 189 17.47 -3.52 -7.54
N LYS A 190 17.22 -4.48 -8.44
CA LYS A 190 16.80 -5.85 -8.07
C LYS A 190 17.81 -6.64 -7.23
N CYS A 191 19.07 -6.21 -7.13
CA CYS A 191 20.15 -7.06 -6.61
C CYS A 191 20.76 -6.71 -5.25
N SER A 192 20.39 -5.63 -4.53
CA SER A 192 21.22 -5.19 -3.40
C SER A 192 20.54 -4.87 -2.06
N LEU A 193 19.27 -5.21 -1.84
CA LEU A 193 18.57 -4.78 -0.60
C LEU A 193 17.86 -5.90 0.18
N PHE A 194 18.11 -7.17 -0.14
CA PHE A 194 17.61 -8.30 0.66
C PHE A 194 18.64 -8.93 1.60
N ASP A 195 19.88 -8.43 1.62
CA ASP A 195 20.84 -8.78 2.65
C ASP A 195 20.79 -7.75 3.77
N LEU A 196 19.93 -7.98 4.77
CA LEU A 196 20.06 -7.61 6.19
C LEU A 196 18.88 -8.20 7.00
#